data_AF-A0A218QPH8-F1
#
_entry.id   AF-A0A218QPH8-F1
#
_cell.length_a   1.000
_cell.length_b   1.000
_cell.length_c   1.000
_cell.angle_alpha   90.00
_cell.angle_beta   90.00
_cell.angle_gamma   90.00
#
_symmetry.space_group_name_H-M   'P 1'
#
loop_
_entity.id
_entity.type
_entity.pdbx_description
1 polymer ?
#
loop_
_entity_poly.entity_id
_entity_poly.type
_entity_poly.pdbx_seq_one_letter_code
_entity_poly.pdbx_strand_id
1 'polypeptide(L)'
;MTLKITKGIASIGKRLVSVFLVLVVSLMLLTSPAVAATITTLNDENFRTEVLESNKPVAVILVSAVFLQDGNATLKQLQAKAEKFFGSNYKIAVGVVEENPYAYSETIVPRVFPPPSTVSIYKNGNFAGGRGAFFMNPNDPTQAFERAKSEFESSVS
;
A
#
# COMPACT_ATOMS: atom_id res chain seq x y z
N MET A 1 -11.06 6.69 70.18
CA MET A 1 -11.72 5.85 69.17
C MET A 1 -12.07 6.70 67.95
N THR A 2 -11.18 6.84 66.96
CA THR A 2 -11.52 7.32 65.59
C THR A 2 -10.28 7.25 64.68
N LEU A 3 -10.09 6.11 64.01
CA LEU A 3 -9.03 5.95 63.00
C LEU A 3 -9.45 4.86 62.00
N LYS A 4 -10.50 5.12 61.21
CA LYS A 4 -10.96 4.18 60.17
C LYS A 4 -11.47 4.80 58.86
N ILE A 5 -11.41 6.12 58.66
CA ILE A 5 -12.03 6.73 57.46
C ILE A 5 -11.01 6.92 56.31
N THR A 6 -9.73 7.12 56.60
CA THR A 6 -8.72 7.50 55.58
C THR A 6 -8.27 6.37 54.66
N LYS A 7 -8.43 5.09 55.06
CA LYS A 7 -7.97 3.93 54.26
C LYS A 7 -8.89 3.59 53.08
N GLY A 8 -10.18 3.95 53.13
CA GLY A 8 -11.15 3.61 52.08
C GLY A 8 -11.01 4.47 50.82
N ILE A 9 -10.82 5.78 50.99
CA ILE A 9 -10.74 6.75 49.88
C ILE A 9 -9.47 6.53 49.06
N ALA A 10 -8.33 6.25 49.71
CA ALA A 10 -7.07 5.94 49.04
C ALA A 10 -7.13 4.66 48.20
N SER A 11 -7.92 3.66 48.62
CA SER A 11 -8.12 2.40 47.88
C SER A 11 -8.98 2.58 46.63
N ILE A 12 -9.97 3.46 46.69
CA ILE A 12 -10.88 3.74 45.56
C ILE A 12 -10.16 4.54 44.48
N GLY A 13 -9.38 5.56 44.87
CA GLY A 13 -8.55 6.34 43.95
C GLY A 13 -7.54 5.49 43.18
N LYS A 14 -6.87 4.53 43.85
CA LYS A 14 -5.96 3.58 43.18
C LYS A 14 -6.68 2.72 42.15
N ARG A 15 -7.88 2.19 42.46
CA ARG A 15 -8.65 1.38 41.51
C ARG A 15 -9.11 2.18 40.30
N LEU A 16 -9.55 3.42 40.49
CA LEU A 16 -9.95 4.32 39.39
C LEU A 16 -8.78 4.65 38.46
N VAL A 17 -7.61 5.00 39.01
CA VAL A 17 -6.40 5.26 38.22
C VAL A 17 -5.95 4.01 37.46
N SER A 18 -6.00 2.83 38.08
CA SER A 18 -5.65 1.57 37.41
C SER A 18 -6.59 1.25 36.25
N VAL A 19 -7.91 1.42 36.41
CA VAL A 19 -8.89 1.18 35.34
C VAL A 19 -8.71 2.20 34.21
N PHE A 20 -8.45 3.45 34.55
CA PHE A 20 -8.19 4.50 33.56
C PHE A 20 -6.90 4.24 32.78
N LEU A 21 -5.83 3.78 33.45
CA LEU A 21 -4.57 3.44 32.79
C LEU A 21 -4.74 2.25 31.84
N VAL A 22 -5.48 1.23 32.26
CA VAL A 22 -5.80 0.06 31.41
C VAL A 22 -6.62 0.47 30.20
N LEU A 23 -7.59 1.38 30.35
CA LEU A 23 -8.36 1.93 29.25
C LEU A 23 -7.50 2.75 28.28
N VAL A 24 -6.60 3.59 28.78
CA VAL A 24 -5.69 4.40 27.94
C VAL A 24 -4.68 3.53 27.19
N VAL A 25 -4.10 2.54 27.85
CA VAL A 25 -3.19 1.57 27.21
C VAL A 25 -3.93 0.73 26.18
N SER A 26 -5.18 0.33 26.47
CA SER A 26 -6.02 -0.38 25.49
C SER A 26 -6.39 0.49 24.29
N LEU A 27 -6.65 1.79 24.50
CA LEU A 27 -6.92 2.74 23.41
C LEU A 27 -5.68 2.93 22.53
N MET A 28 -4.49 3.07 23.13
CA MET A 28 -3.24 3.19 22.36
C MET A 28 -2.87 1.93 21.59
N LEU A 29 -3.28 0.75 22.07
CA LEU A 29 -3.11 -0.53 21.36
C LEU A 29 -4.14 -0.73 20.23
N LEU A 30 -5.27 -0.03 20.27
CA LEU A 30 -6.34 -0.10 19.27
C LEU A 30 -6.24 1.02 18.21
N THR A 31 -5.55 2.11 18.50
CA THR A 31 -5.20 3.13 17.50
C THR A 31 -3.93 2.72 16.77
N SER A 32 -3.96 1.61 16.03
CA SER A 32 -3.16 1.62 14.81
C SER A 32 -3.70 2.80 14.01
N PRO A 33 -2.87 3.80 13.63
CA PRO A 33 -3.37 4.84 12.75
C PRO A 33 -4.01 4.11 11.57
N ALA A 34 -5.25 4.47 11.24
CA ALA A 34 -5.82 4.12 9.96
C ALA A 34 -4.94 4.83 8.93
N VAL A 35 -3.79 4.23 8.61
CA VAL A 35 -2.86 4.76 7.62
C VAL A 35 -3.58 4.52 6.32
N ALA A 36 -4.28 5.53 5.83
CA ALA A 36 -4.79 5.54 4.46
C ALA A 36 -3.66 5.07 3.53
N ALA A 37 -4.00 4.28 2.51
CA ALA A 37 -3.00 3.86 1.55
C ALA A 37 -2.30 5.10 1.01
N THR A 38 -0.98 5.15 1.10
CA THR A 38 -0.22 6.26 0.50
C THR A 38 -0.24 6.01 -1.00
N ILE A 39 -0.99 6.83 -1.74
CA ILE A 39 -1.13 6.74 -3.19
C ILE A 39 -0.38 7.90 -3.81
N THR A 40 0.52 7.59 -4.74
CA THR A 40 1.29 8.59 -5.48
C THR A 40 1.13 8.37 -6.99
N THR A 41 1.10 9.47 -7.74
CA THR A 41 1.27 9.42 -9.20
C THR A 41 2.76 9.40 -9.51
N LEU A 42 3.23 8.36 -10.21
CA LEU A 42 4.63 8.20 -10.57
C LEU A 42 5.02 9.06 -11.77
N ASN A 43 6.25 9.57 -11.70
CA ASN A 43 6.97 10.18 -12.81
C ASN A 43 8.46 9.80 -12.69
N ASP A 44 9.24 10.17 -13.70
CA ASP A 44 10.67 9.88 -13.75
C ASP A 44 11.48 10.44 -12.57
N GLU A 45 11.04 11.53 -11.95
CA GLU A 45 11.76 12.20 -10.86
C GLU A 45 11.51 11.55 -9.49
N ASN A 46 10.31 11.00 -9.28
CA ASN A 46 9.87 10.53 -7.98
C ASN A 46 9.97 9.01 -7.78
N PHE A 47 10.28 8.23 -8.81
CA PHE A 47 10.37 6.77 -8.70
C PHE A 47 11.31 6.33 -7.58
N ARG A 48 12.49 6.97 -7.47
CA ARG A 48 13.48 6.62 -6.45
C ARG A 48 12.93 6.82 -5.03
N THR A 49 12.41 8.01 -4.75
CA THR A 49 11.92 8.37 -3.41
C THR A 49 10.62 7.64 -3.08
N GLU A 50 9.74 7.47 -4.06
CA GLU A 50 8.41 6.91 -3.84
C GLU A 50 8.41 5.37 -3.76
N VAL A 51 9.28 4.73 -4.54
CA VAL A 51 9.34 3.26 -4.68
C VAL A 51 10.54 2.67 -3.97
N LEU A 52 11.75 3.10 -4.35
CA LEU A 52 12.97 2.42 -3.93
C LEU A 52 13.33 2.69 -2.47
N GLU A 53 13.07 3.90 -1.99
CA GLU A 53 13.37 4.32 -0.61
C GLU A 53 12.20 4.05 0.35
N SER A 54 11.13 3.38 -0.10
CA SER A 54 9.97 3.07 0.74
C SER A 54 10.26 1.98 1.76
N ASN A 55 9.79 2.21 2.99
CA ASN A 55 9.81 1.23 4.08
C ASN A 55 8.61 0.25 4.05
N LYS A 56 7.61 0.51 3.19
CA LYS A 56 6.48 -0.38 2.94
C LYS A 56 6.66 -1.09 1.61
N PRO A 57 6.07 -2.28 1.41
CA PRO A 57 5.90 -2.84 0.07
C PRO A 57 5.16 -1.83 -0.82
N VAL A 58 5.68 -1.59 -2.03
CA VAL A 58 5.12 -0.63 -2.98
C VAL A 58 4.57 -1.37 -4.19
N ALA A 59 3.26 -1.28 -4.41
CA ALA A 59 2.61 -1.74 -5.63
C ALA A 59 2.78 -0.66 -6.71
N VAL A 60 3.64 -0.91 -7.67
CA VAL A 60 3.90 -0.05 -8.84
C VAL A 60 3.01 -0.52 -9.98
N ILE A 61 2.14 0.38 -10.46
CA ILE A 61 1.18 0.10 -11.53
C ILE A 61 1.46 1.07 -12.66
N LEU A 62 1.99 0.57 -13.76
CA LEU A 62 2.28 1.39 -14.94
C LEU A 62 1.27 1.04 -16.02
N VAL A 63 0.50 2.01 -16.49
CA VAL A 63 -0.49 1.80 -17.54
C VAL A 63 -0.03 2.42 -18.85
N SER A 64 -0.22 1.73 -19.97
CA SER A 64 0.10 2.35 -21.27
C SER A 64 -0.89 3.47 -21.57
N ALA A 65 -0.35 4.59 -22.07
CA ALA A 65 -1.14 5.72 -22.53
C ALA A 65 -2.17 5.31 -23.60
N VAL A 66 -1.80 4.40 -24.51
CA VAL A 66 -2.69 3.91 -25.57
C VAL A 66 -3.88 3.17 -24.96
N PHE A 67 -3.63 2.27 -24.01
CA PHE A 67 -4.71 1.52 -23.38
C PHE A 67 -5.59 2.37 -22.45
N LEU A 68 -5.03 3.40 -21.80
CA LEU A 68 -5.83 4.40 -21.06
C LEU A 68 -6.81 5.11 -21.99
N GLN A 69 -6.32 5.57 -23.15
CA GLN A 69 -7.12 6.28 -24.14
C GLN A 69 -8.20 5.37 -24.72
N ASP A 70 -7.83 4.18 -25.22
CA ASP A 70 -8.78 3.22 -25.81
C ASP A 70 -9.84 2.76 -24.80
N GLY A 71 -9.44 2.60 -23.54
CA GLY A 71 -10.33 2.19 -22.45
C GLY A 71 -11.19 3.33 -21.88
N ASN A 72 -11.02 4.58 -22.31
CA ASN A 72 -11.59 5.76 -21.65
C ASN A 72 -11.37 5.76 -20.13
N ALA A 73 -10.21 5.30 -19.69
CA ALA A 73 -9.84 5.18 -18.29
C ALA A 73 -8.95 6.33 -17.85
N THR A 74 -8.87 6.56 -16.54
CA THR A 74 -8.00 7.59 -15.94
C THR A 74 -7.08 6.98 -14.89
N LEU A 75 -5.92 7.61 -14.67
CA LEU A 75 -5.02 7.22 -13.57
C LEU A 75 -5.74 7.26 -12.22
N LYS A 76 -6.65 8.22 -12.01
CA LYS A 76 -7.44 8.34 -10.78
C LYS A 76 -8.37 7.14 -10.54
N GLN A 77 -9.02 6.62 -11.59
CA GLN A 77 -9.83 5.40 -11.48
C GLN A 77 -8.96 4.18 -11.16
N LEU A 78 -7.78 4.08 -11.78
CA LEU A 78 -6.84 2.99 -11.53
C LEU A 78 -6.27 3.04 -10.10
N GLN A 79 -5.94 4.23 -9.61
CA GLN A 79 -5.55 4.49 -8.22
C GLN A 79 -6.62 4.02 -7.24
N ALA A 80 -7.89 4.40 -7.45
CA ALA A 80 -8.99 3.98 -6.57
C ALA A 80 -9.19 2.45 -6.56
N LYS A 81 -9.03 1.78 -7.72
CA LYS A 81 -9.09 0.31 -7.82
C LYS A 81 -7.93 -0.35 -7.07
N ALA A 82 -6.72 0.17 -7.26
CA ALA A 82 -5.52 -0.30 -6.58
C ALA A 82 -5.64 -0.13 -5.06
N GLU A 83 -6.12 1.03 -4.60
CA GLU A 83 -6.36 1.31 -3.18
C GLU A 83 -7.31 0.30 -2.56
N LYS A 84 -8.45 0.06 -3.22
CA LYS A 84 -9.43 -0.91 -2.77
C LYS A 84 -8.85 -2.34 -2.71
N PHE A 85 -7.96 -2.69 -3.63
CA PHE A 85 -7.41 -4.05 -3.74
C PHE A 85 -6.25 -4.31 -2.78
N PHE A 86 -5.23 -3.45 -2.79
CA PHE A 86 -4.01 -3.63 -2.00
C PHE A 86 -4.20 -3.17 -0.55
N GLY A 87 -5.05 -2.16 -0.32
CA GLY A 87 -5.29 -1.60 1.00
C GLY A 87 -4.07 -0.91 1.61
N SER A 88 -4.15 -0.64 2.92
CA SER A 88 -3.15 0.15 3.67
C SER A 88 -1.81 -0.54 3.93
N ASN A 89 -1.74 -1.86 3.66
CA ASN A 89 -0.53 -2.67 3.80
C ASN A 89 0.52 -2.34 2.75
N TYR A 90 0.09 -1.78 1.62
CA TYR A 90 0.96 -1.39 0.52
C TYR A 90 0.95 0.13 0.37
N LYS A 91 2.09 0.68 -0.05
CA LYS A 91 2.10 1.96 -0.76
C LYS A 91 1.72 1.70 -2.22
N ILE A 92 1.02 2.63 -2.85
CA ILE A 92 0.52 2.48 -4.21
C ILE A 92 1.10 3.58 -5.05
N ALA A 93 1.73 3.21 -6.16
CA ALA A 93 2.41 4.14 -7.04
C ALA A 93 1.91 3.87 -8.48
N VAL A 94 1.15 4.80 -9.05
CA VAL A 94 0.49 4.62 -10.35
C VAL A 94 1.06 5.61 -11.35
N GLY A 95 1.51 5.15 -12.51
CA GLY A 95 2.09 6.01 -13.54
C GLY A 95 1.77 5.53 -14.95
N VAL A 96 2.26 6.27 -15.93
CA VAL A 96 2.18 5.91 -17.35
C VAL A 96 3.47 5.21 -17.76
N VAL A 97 3.36 4.11 -18.53
CA VAL A 97 4.53 3.33 -18.98
C VAL A 97 5.52 4.22 -19.75
N GLU A 98 4.99 5.01 -20.68
CA GLU A 98 5.75 5.87 -21.58
C GLU A 98 6.48 7.01 -20.83
N GLU A 99 6.01 7.38 -19.63
CA GLU A 99 6.61 8.39 -18.75
C GLU A 99 7.49 7.79 -17.65
N ASN A 100 7.63 6.45 -17.61
CA ASN A 100 8.39 5.75 -16.58
C ASN A 100 9.17 4.55 -17.18
N PRO A 101 10.01 4.77 -18.22
CA PRO A 101 10.67 3.68 -18.95
C PRO A 101 11.61 2.85 -18.10
N TYR A 102 12.29 3.45 -17.11
CA TYR A 102 13.16 2.74 -16.18
C TYR A 102 12.37 1.73 -15.35
N ALA A 103 11.32 2.18 -14.64
CA ALA A 103 10.46 1.33 -13.83
C ALA A 103 9.78 0.22 -14.66
N TYR A 104 9.43 0.51 -15.91
CA TYR A 104 8.84 -0.46 -16.84
C TYR A 104 9.83 -1.53 -17.29
N SER A 105 11.11 -1.16 -17.47
CA SER A 105 12.17 -2.08 -17.89
C SER A 105 12.50 -3.15 -16.85
N GLU A 106 12.30 -2.84 -15.56
CA GLU A 106 12.48 -3.78 -14.44
C GLU A 106 11.41 -4.88 -14.38
N THR A 107 10.23 -4.65 -14.98
CA THR A 107 9.15 -5.66 -14.99
C THR A 107 9.30 -6.60 -16.18
N ILE A 108 9.17 -7.92 -15.97
CA ILE A 108 9.36 -8.93 -17.03
C ILE A 108 8.07 -9.10 -17.83
N VAL A 109 7.95 -8.35 -18.92
CA VAL A 109 6.77 -8.36 -19.80
C VAL A 109 7.15 -8.38 -21.29
N PRO A 110 6.25 -8.80 -22.19
CA PRO A 110 6.49 -8.71 -23.63
C PRO A 110 6.78 -7.28 -24.05
N ARG A 111 7.91 -7.07 -24.75
CA ARG A 111 8.31 -5.76 -25.30
C ARG A 111 7.67 -5.57 -26.67
N VAL A 112 6.36 -5.40 -26.69
CA VAL A 112 5.53 -5.17 -27.89
C VAL A 112 4.91 -3.77 -27.86
N PHE A 113 4.37 -3.32 -28.99
CA PHE A 113 3.65 -2.05 -29.08
C PHE A 113 2.16 -2.28 -29.45
N PRO A 114 1.19 -1.61 -28.79
CA PRO A 114 1.37 -0.78 -27.60
C PRO A 114 1.90 -1.59 -26.40
N PRO A 115 2.70 -0.98 -25.51
CA PRO A 115 3.28 -1.69 -24.38
C PRO A 115 2.18 -2.21 -23.44
N PRO A 116 2.24 -3.46 -22.96
CA PRO A 116 1.34 -3.94 -21.92
C PRO A 116 1.41 -3.05 -20.67
N SER A 117 0.27 -2.81 -20.03
CA SER A 117 0.26 -2.22 -18.69
C SER A 117 0.75 -3.25 -17.68
N THR A 118 1.35 -2.82 -16.57
CA THR A 118 2.08 -3.69 -15.65
C THR A 118 1.77 -3.41 -14.20
N VAL A 119 1.99 -4.44 -13.38
CA VAL A 119 1.89 -4.41 -11.93
C VAL A 119 3.12 -5.13 -11.40
N SER A 120 3.89 -4.42 -10.58
CA SER A 120 5.06 -4.96 -9.88
C SER A 120 5.03 -4.56 -8.42
N ILE A 121 5.69 -5.34 -7.57
CA ILE A 121 5.78 -5.05 -6.14
C ILE A 121 7.25 -4.94 -5.76
N TYR A 122 7.59 -3.81 -5.15
CA TYR A 122 8.91 -3.51 -4.62
C TYR A 122 8.91 -3.59 -3.10
N LYS A 123 10.00 -4.04 -2.51
CA LYS A 123 10.22 -4.03 -1.05
C LYS A 123 11.70 -3.76 -0.78
N ASN A 124 11.99 -2.82 0.12
CA ASN A 124 13.36 -2.46 0.49
C ASN A 124 14.22 -2.13 -0.73
N GLY A 125 13.70 -1.35 -1.69
CA GLY A 125 14.42 -0.94 -2.89
C GLY A 125 14.60 -2.01 -3.96
N ASN A 126 14.09 -3.23 -3.75
CA ASN A 126 14.26 -4.34 -4.68
C ASN A 126 12.92 -4.78 -5.24
N PHE A 127 12.95 -5.28 -6.47
CA PHE A 127 11.82 -5.99 -7.06
C PHE A 127 11.56 -7.27 -6.24
N ALA A 128 10.40 -7.36 -5.59
CA ALA A 128 10.14 -8.34 -4.54
C ALA A 128 9.12 -9.41 -4.94
N GLY A 129 8.34 -9.20 -6.01
CA GLY A 129 7.30 -10.12 -6.46
C GLY A 129 7.55 -10.72 -7.84
N GLY A 130 8.06 -11.95 -7.90
CA GLY A 130 8.10 -12.80 -9.09
C GLY A 130 8.56 -12.11 -10.38
N ARG A 131 7.76 -12.21 -11.45
CA ARG A 131 8.03 -11.58 -12.77
C ARG A 131 7.26 -10.26 -12.95
N GLY A 132 6.45 -9.87 -11.96
CA GLY A 132 5.35 -8.95 -12.14
C GLY A 132 4.21 -9.56 -12.95
N ALA A 133 3.15 -8.78 -13.14
CA ALA A 133 2.01 -9.14 -13.98
C ALA A 133 1.72 -8.02 -14.98
N PHE A 134 1.00 -8.35 -16.04
CA PHE A 134 0.57 -7.37 -17.04
C PHE A 134 -0.92 -7.47 -17.33
N PHE A 135 -1.48 -6.37 -17.83
CA PHE A 135 -2.85 -6.25 -18.27
C PHE A 135 -2.92 -5.32 -19.48
N MET A 136 -3.94 -5.51 -20.33
CA MET A 136 -4.19 -4.61 -21.47
C MET A 136 -5.38 -3.69 -21.19
N ASN A 137 -6.38 -4.16 -20.44
CA ASN A 137 -7.57 -3.39 -20.14
C ASN A 137 -7.44 -2.66 -18.79
N PRO A 138 -7.27 -1.32 -18.75
CA PRO A 138 -7.17 -0.57 -17.49
C PRO A 138 -8.50 -0.56 -16.71
N ASN A 139 -9.61 -0.92 -17.34
CA ASN A 139 -10.88 -1.08 -16.64
C ASN A 139 -10.99 -2.40 -15.88
N ASP A 140 -10.14 -3.39 -16.17
CA ASP A 140 -10.12 -4.67 -15.49
C ASP A 140 -8.69 -5.16 -15.17
N PRO A 141 -7.99 -4.49 -14.23
CA PRO A 141 -6.62 -4.85 -13.85
C PRO A 141 -6.57 -5.96 -12.77
N THR A 142 -7.72 -6.45 -12.29
CA THR A 142 -7.83 -7.25 -11.06
C THR A 142 -6.98 -8.52 -11.10
N GLN A 143 -7.02 -9.28 -12.20
CA GLN A 143 -6.22 -10.51 -12.32
C GLN A 143 -4.70 -10.23 -12.26
N ALA A 144 -4.25 -9.10 -12.81
CA ALA A 144 -2.85 -8.71 -12.72
C ALA A 144 -2.48 -8.31 -11.28
N PHE A 145 -3.37 -7.62 -10.57
CA PHE A 145 -3.18 -7.31 -9.15
C PHE A 145 -3.08 -8.57 -8.29
N GLU A 146 -4.01 -9.51 -8.46
CA GLU A 146 -4.02 -10.80 -7.76
C GLU A 146 -2.74 -11.59 -8.00
N ARG A 147 -2.31 -11.69 -9.26
CA ARG A 147 -1.08 -12.38 -9.61
C ARG A 147 0.15 -11.73 -8.98
N ALA A 148 0.31 -10.42 -9.14
CA ALA A 148 1.47 -9.71 -8.58
C ALA A 148 1.52 -9.83 -7.05
N LYS A 149 0.38 -9.68 -6.38
CA LYS A 149 0.26 -9.82 -4.93
C LYS A 149 0.56 -11.25 -4.47
N SER A 150 -0.02 -12.26 -5.11
CA SER A 150 0.21 -13.66 -4.77
C SER A 150 1.68 -14.07 -4.97
N GLU A 151 2.31 -13.66 -6.08
CA GLU A 151 3.72 -13.94 -6.33
C GLU A 151 4.62 -13.31 -5.26
N PHE A 152 4.35 -12.05 -4.86
CA PHE A 152 5.06 -11.39 -3.77
C PHE A 152 4.83 -12.06 -2.41
N GLU A 153 3.59 -12.38 -2.05
CA GLU A 153 3.29 -12.99 -0.76
C GLU A 153 3.91 -14.39 -0.66
N SER A 154 4.04 -15.12 -1.77
CA SER A 154 4.74 -16.40 -1.84
C SER A 154 6.27 -16.31 -1.80
N SER A 155 6.86 -15.15 -2.14
CA SER A 155 8.32 -14.96 -2.14
C SER A 155 8.86 -14.55 -0.78
N VAL A 156 7.99 -14.05 0.10
CA VAL A 156 8.35 -13.56 1.45
C VAL A 156 7.92 -14.51 2.57
N SER A 157 7.20 -15.59 2.24
CA SER A 157 6.81 -16.69 3.14
C SER A 157 7.88 -17.77 3.22
#